data_AF-A0A943BDH6-F1
#
_entry.id   AF-A0A943BDH6-F1
#
_cell.length_a   1.000
_cell.length_b   1.000
_cell.length_c   1.000
_cell.angle_alpha   90.00
_cell.angle_beta   90.00
_cell.angle_gamma   90.00
#
_symmetry.space_group_name_H-M   'P 1'
#
loop_
_entity.id
_entity.type
_entity.pdbx_description
1 polymer ?
#
loop_
_entity_poly.entity_id
_entity_poly.type
_entity_poly.pdbx_seq_one_letter_code
_entity_poly.pdbx_strand_id
1 'polypeptide(L)'
;MIAFEALNKDMIVFSYQTGPIMGMDGDEGGFSVCLYGNGNLKYCTYKFCEQINSMEIFKMTKEETKMIYDTIAEAEEELKKIPERLDNGSTSGSSNEFEFLGHKKIRAWNIKKSYPRAVWFTNRKYYEAYKENMIYENQVIGIFEMICRCFKKQGIELSLKRCAMREDCRVRVTWKEP
;
A
#
# COMPACT_ATOMS: atom_id res chain seq x y z
N MET A 1 15.29 6.47 -11.20
CA MET A 1 15.17 6.67 -9.73
C MET A 1 16.30 7.54 -9.15
N ILE A 2 16.08 8.24 -8.02
CA ILE A 2 17.16 8.86 -7.22
C ILE A 2 18.00 7.77 -6.54
N ALA A 3 19.32 7.96 -6.40
CA ALA A 3 20.20 7.01 -5.74
C ALA A 3 19.83 6.77 -4.25
N PHE A 4 20.01 5.54 -3.77
CA PHE A 4 19.64 5.14 -2.41
C PHE A 4 20.36 5.96 -1.33
N GLU A 5 21.64 6.29 -1.55
CA GLU A 5 22.47 7.08 -0.63
C GLU A 5 21.97 8.52 -0.47
N ALA A 6 21.18 9.02 -1.43
CA ALA A 6 20.62 10.37 -1.40
C ALA A 6 19.25 10.43 -0.71
N LEU A 7 18.69 9.29 -0.29
CA LEU A 7 17.44 9.24 0.44
C LEU A 7 17.56 9.91 1.81
N ASN A 8 16.56 10.69 2.18
CA ASN A 8 16.50 11.39 3.46
C ASN A 8 15.17 11.13 4.19
N LYS A 9 15.03 11.72 5.38
CA LYS A 9 13.87 11.51 6.26
C LYS A 9 12.54 12.01 5.69
N ASP A 10 12.58 12.94 4.74
CA ASP A 10 11.40 13.60 4.18
C ASP A 10 10.91 12.90 2.89
N MET A 11 11.67 11.91 2.40
CA MET A 11 11.32 11.13 1.21
C MET A 11 10.58 9.84 1.60
N ILE A 12 9.43 9.60 0.99
CA ILE A 12 8.69 8.34 1.10
C ILE A 12 9.31 7.32 0.14
N VAL A 13 9.81 6.21 0.67
CA VAL A 13 10.25 5.08 -0.13
C VAL A 13 9.05 4.27 -0.59
N PHE A 14 8.15 3.99 0.35
CA PHE A 14 6.93 3.23 0.12
C PHE A 14 5.85 3.66 1.11
N SER A 15 4.62 3.82 0.64
CA SER A 15 3.46 3.92 1.50
C SER A 15 2.29 3.10 0.99
N TYR A 16 1.55 2.52 1.91
CA TYR A 16 0.27 1.87 1.67
C TYR A 16 -0.75 2.36 2.68
N GLN A 17 -1.96 2.69 2.22
CA GLN A 17 -3.10 3.01 3.07
C GLN A 17 -4.34 2.30 2.58
N THR A 18 -5.14 1.81 3.51
CA THR A 18 -6.45 1.21 3.23
C THR A 18 -7.46 1.59 4.29
N GLY A 19 -8.71 1.69 3.88
CA GLY A 19 -9.85 1.92 4.74
C GLY A 19 -11.15 1.56 4.03
N PRO A 20 -12.26 1.39 4.74
CA PRO A 20 -13.56 1.20 4.11
C PRO A 20 -14.01 2.50 3.42
N ILE A 21 -14.69 2.38 2.28
CA ILE A 21 -15.27 3.52 1.53
C ILE A 21 -16.51 4.08 2.25
N MET A 22 -17.22 3.23 2.99
CA MET A 22 -18.44 3.54 3.73
C MET A 22 -18.36 2.91 5.13
N GLY A 23 -18.94 3.56 6.13
CA GLY A 23 -18.89 3.15 7.54
C GLY A 23 -19.63 4.16 8.42
N MET A 24 -19.67 3.91 9.71
CA MET A 24 -20.24 4.79 10.72
C MET A 24 -19.15 5.41 11.59
N ASP A 25 -19.49 6.51 12.26
CA ASP A 25 -18.58 7.12 13.24
C ASP A 25 -18.26 6.11 14.36
N GLY A 26 -16.98 6.05 14.75
CA GLY A 26 -16.46 5.07 15.72
C GLY A 26 -16.04 3.70 15.14
N ASP A 27 -16.42 3.36 13.90
CA ASP A 27 -15.99 2.13 13.21
C ASP A 27 -14.47 2.13 12.94
N GLU A 28 -13.91 0.96 12.59
CA GLU A 28 -12.52 0.87 12.14
C GLU A 28 -12.35 1.53 10.75
N GLY A 29 -11.43 2.49 10.66
CA GLY A 29 -11.10 3.23 9.44
C GLY A 29 -9.94 2.64 8.64
N GLY A 30 -9.45 1.46 9.02
CA GLY A 30 -8.32 0.79 8.41
C GLY A 30 -6.96 1.28 8.94
N PHE A 31 -5.94 1.25 8.10
CA PHE A 31 -4.55 1.50 8.51
C PHE A 31 -3.68 2.06 7.39
N SER A 32 -2.51 2.58 7.77
CA SER A 32 -1.45 2.98 6.85
C SER A 32 -0.08 2.53 7.33
N VAL A 33 0.80 2.27 6.37
CA VAL A 33 2.23 1.99 6.57
C VAL A 33 3.01 2.95 5.68
N CYS A 34 4.02 3.63 6.23
CA CYS A 34 4.85 4.57 5.49
C CYS A 34 6.33 4.40 5.88
N LEU A 35 7.14 3.98 4.91
CA LEU A 35 8.59 3.86 5.03
C LEU A 35 9.26 5.10 4.43
N TYR A 36 10.06 5.78 5.25
CA TYR A 36 10.86 6.93 4.85
C TYR A 36 12.29 6.54 4.47
N GLY A 37 12.96 7.38 3.70
CA GLY A 37 14.30 7.16 3.16
C GLY A 37 15.39 6.93 4.20
N ASN A 38 15.21 7.47 5.41
CA ASN A 38 16.13 7.22 6.52
C ASN A 38 15.87 5.90 7.26
N GLY A 39 14.90 5.09 6.83
CA GLY A 39 14.49 3.83 7.47
C GLY A 39 13.46 3.99 8.60
N ASN A 40 12.89 5.18 8.82
CA ASN A 40 11.75 5.31 9.73
C ASN A 40 10.53 4.64 9.10
N LEU A 41 9.89 3.74 9.84
CA LEU A 41 8.65 3.10 9.42
C LEU A 41 7.54 3.53 10.36
N LYS A 42 6.53 4.18 9.80
CA LYS A 42 5.35 4.66 10.53
C LYS A 42 4.16 3.75 10.22
N TYR A 43 3.53 3.24 11.27
CA TYR A 43 2.27 2.52 11.21
C TYR A 43 1.19 3.37 11.88
N CYS A 44 0.02 3.50 11.25
CA CYS A 44 -1.13 4.14 11.87
C CYS A 44 -2.37 3.28 11.69
N THR A 45 -3.21 3.22 12.73
CA THR A 45 -4.59 2.74 12.62
C THR A 45 -5.53 3.92 12.73
N TYR A 46 -6.68 3.82 12.07
CA TYR A 46 -7.66 4.88 12.02
C TYR A 46 -9.01 4.39 12.51
N LYS A 47 -9.79 5.29 13.10
CA LYS A 47 -11.24 5.20 13.11
C LYS A 47 -11.78 5.69 11.76
N PHE A 48 -13.00 5.31 11.45
CA PHE A 48 -13.72 5.83 10.29
C PHE A 48 -13.75 7.37 10.32
N CYS A 49 -13.80 8.02 9.16
CA CYS A 49 -13.56 9.47 9.01
C CYS A 49 -12.13 9.95 9.33
N GLU A 50 -11.13 9.07 9.18
CA GLU A 50 -9.68 9.39 9.23
C GLU A 50 -9.15 9.92 10.58
N GLN A 51 -9.90 9.73 11.67
CA GLN A 51 -9.37 10.02 13.00
C GLN A 51 -8.30 8.99 13.37
N ILE A 52 -7.07 9.44 13.65
CA ILE A 52 -5.98 8.54 14.06
C ILE A 52 -6.33 7.90 15.41
N ASN A 53 -6.34 6.57 15.43
CA ASN A 53 -6.58 5.77 16.63
C ASN A 53 -5.26 5.41 17.34
N SER A 54 -4.28 4.95 16.57
CA SER A 54 -2.94 4.65 17.07
C SER A 54 -1.86 4.98 16.04
N MET A 55 -0.66 5.25 16.54
CA MET A 55 0.53 5.48 15.74
C MET A 55 1.72 4.76 16.39
N GLU A 56 2.45 4.00 15.59
CA GLU A 56 3.66 3.31 15.99
C GLU A 56 4.80 3.67 15.04
N ILE A 57 5.99 3.91 15.60
CA ILE A 57 7.19 4.23 14.82
C ILE A 57 8.26 3.19 15.11
N PHE A 58 8.79 2.62 14.03
CA PHE A 58 9.86 1.64 14.02
C PHE A 58 11.07 2.18 13.25
N LYS A 59 12.20 1.50 13.41
CA LYS A 59 13.41 1.81 12.64
C LYS A 59 13.90 0.58 11.91
N MET A 60 13.78 0.64 10.59
CA MET A 60 14.39 -0.32 9.69
C MET A 60 15.88 -0.05 9.57
N THR A 61 16.68 -1.11 9.40
CA THR A 61 18.09 -0.97 9.07
C THR A 61 18.26 -0.42 7.65
N LYS A 62 19.50 -0.04 7.31
CA LYS A 62 19.83 0.41 5.97
C LYS A 62 19.56 -0.68 4.94
N GLU A 63 19.93 -1.92 5.25
CA GLU A 63 19.76 -3.10 4.41
C GLU A 63 18.28 -3.45 4.23
N GLU A 64 17.50 -3.39 5.32
CA GLU A 64 16.05 -3.60 5.30
C GLU A 64 15.33 -2.59 4.40
N THR A 65 15.70 -1.32 4.52
CA THR A 65 15.16 -0.23 3.69
C THR A 65 15.58 -0.39 2.23
N LYS A 66 16.84 -0.79 2.00
CA LYS A 66 17.39 -0.99 0.66
C LYS A 66 16.66 -2.11 -0.09
N MET A 67 16.28 -3.22 0.57
CA MET A 67 15.51 -4.28 -0.08
C MET A 67 14.19 -3.79 -0.67
N ILE A 68 13.49 -2.89 0.03
CA ILE A 68 12.23 -2.29 -0.44
C ILE A 68 12.52 -1.34 -1.60
N TYR A 69 13.54 -0.49 -1.46
CA TYR A 69 13.98 0.41 -2.52
C TYR A 69 14.35 -0.36 -3.81
N ASP A 70 15.15 -1.41 -3.71
CA ASP A 70 15.59 -2.21 -4.87
C ASP A 70 14.39 -2.87 -5.57
N THR A 71 13.40 -3.36 -4.80
CA THR A 71 12.15 -3.92 -5.35
C THR A 71 11.39 -2.88 -6.18
N ILE A 72 11.36 -1.63 -5.75
CA ILE A 72 10.70 -0.54 -6.47
C ILE A 72 11.53 -0.12 -7.70
N ALA A 73 12.85 -0.08 -7.57
CA ALA A 73 13.78 0.21 -8.66
C ALA A 73 13.66 -0.79 -9.81
N GLU A 74 13.57 -2.08 -9.50
CA GLU A 74 13.36 -3.15 -10.49
C GLU A 74 12.02 -3.00 -11.23
N ALA A 75 10.99 -2.46 -10.57
CA ALA A 75 9.67 -2.25 -11.13
C ALA A 75 9.44 -0.86 -11.78
N GLU A 76 10.48 -0.01 -11.88
CA GLU A 76 10.36 1.40 -12.29
C GLU A 76 9.63 1.56 -13.64
N GLU A 77 10.00 0.76 -14.64
CA GLU A 77 9.43 0.83 -15.99
C GLU A 77 7.98 0.32 -16.06
N GLU A 78 7.59 -0.58 -15.15
CA GLU A 78 6.21 -1.04 -15.04
C GLU A 78 5.36 0.03 -14.36
N LEU A 79 5.83 0.57 -13.23
CA LEU A 79 5.16 1.61 -12.46
C LEU A 79 4.89 2.88 -13.28
N LYS A 80 5.78 3.26 -14.21
CA LYS A 80 5.57 4.39 -15.13
C LYS A 80 4.34 4.27 -16.02
N LYS A 81 3.89 3.04 -16.30
CA LYS A 81 2.75 2.76 -17.20
C LYS A 81 1.42 2.74 -16.47
N ILE A 82 1.43 2.68 -15.14
CA ILE A 82 0.24 2.51 -14.31
C ILE A 82 -0.41 3.89 -14.09
N PRO A 83 -1.71 4.04 -14.39
CA PRO A 83 -2.42 5.29 -14.14
C PRO A 83 -2.63 5.54 -12.64
N GLU A 84 -2.77 6.81 -12.26
CA GLU A 84 -2.97 7.23 -10.85
C GLU A 84 -4.28 6.72 -10.24
N ARG A 85 -5.29 6.44 -11.08
CA ARG A 85 -6.59 5.94 -10.65
C ARG A 85 -6.91 4.64 -11.37
N LEU A 86 -7.02 3.56 -10.61
CA LEU A 86 -7.47 2.26 -11.08
C LEU A 86 -8.97 2.15 -10.82
N ASP A 87 -9.74 2.10 -11.91
CA ASP A 87 -11.20 2.02 -11.88
C ASP A 87 -11.67 0.68 -12.44
N ASN A 88 -12.32 -0.09 -11.59
CA ASN A 88 -12.92 -1.38 -11.90
C ASN A 88 -14.46 -1.35 -11.78
N GLY A 89 -15.07 -0.17 -11.68
CA GLY A 89 -16.51 0.01 -11.53
C GLY A 89 -17.06 -0.27 -10.13
N SER A 90 -16.20 -0.57 -9.15
CA SER A 90 -16.64 -0.72 -7.75
C SER A 90 -17.11 0.62 -7.18
N THR A 91 -18.20 0.60 -6.43
CA THR A 91 -18.72 1.76 -5.68
C THR A 91 -18.72 1.54 -4.16
N SER A 92 -18.22 0.38 -3.72
CA SER A 92 -18.19 -0.06 -2.32
C SER A 92 -16.94 -0.90 -2.05
N GLY A 93 -16.68 -1.18 -0.77
CA GLY A 93 -15.53 -1.99 -0.33
C GLY A 93 -14.45 -1.11 0.28
N SER A 94 -13.19 -1.44 0.00
CA SER A 94 -12.04 -0.75 0.59
C SER A 94 -11.35 0.16 -0.41
N SER A 95 -10.96 1.35 0.03
CA SER A 95 -9.97 2.18 -0.66
C SER A 95 -8.58 1.58 -0.47
N ASN A 96 -7.72 1.77 -1.46
CA ASN A 96 -6.33 1.36 -1.44
C ASN A 96 -5.52 2.49 -2.08
N GLU A 97 -4.58 3.05 -1.33
CA GLU A 97 -3.63 4.02 -1.83
C GLU A 97 -2.22 3.46 -1.72
N PHE A 98 -1.46 3.52 -2.83
CA PHE A 98 -0.08 3.09 -2.91
C PHE A 98 0.79 4.25 -3.34
N GLU A 99 1.92 4.44 -2.66
CA GLU A 99 2.95 5.39 -3.05
C GLU A 99 4.28 4.66 -3.15
N PHE A 100 4.92 4.79 -4.31
CA PHE A 100 6.23 4.21 -4.59
C PHE A 100 7.20 5.34 -4.90
N LEU A 101 8.42 5.27 -4.36
CA LEU A 101 9.42 6.32 -4.53
C LEU A 101 9.57 6.77 -5.99
N GLY A 102 9.40 8.07 -6.25
CA GLY A 102 9.56 8.65 -7.58
C GLY A 102 8.38 8.41 -8.52
N HIS A 103 7.28 7.83 -8.03
CA HIS A 103 6.04 7.63 -8.78
C HIS A 103 4.87 8.36 -8.14
N LYS A 104 3.86 8.63 -8.97
CA LYS A 104 2.61 9.23 -8.51
C LYS A 104 1.86 8.23 -7.63
N LYS A 105 1.10 8.75 -6.67
CA LYS A 105 0.23 7.96 -5.81
C LYS A 105 -0.83 7.25 -6.67
N ILE A 106 -0.97 5.94 -6.50
CA ILE A 106 -1.96 5.11 -7.18
C ILE A 106 -3.12 4.84 -6.23
N ARG A 107 -4.34 5.13 -6.69
CA ARG A 107 -5.59 4.94 -5.95
C ARG A 107 -6.44 3.89 -6.62
N ALA A 108 -6.92 2.93 -5.85
CA ALA A 108 -7.78 1.85 -6.35
C ALA A 108 -8.88 1.53 -5.33
N TRP A 109 -10.05 1.14 -5.83
CA TRP A 109 -11.16 0.71 -4.99
C TRP A 109 -11.38 -0.79 -5.17
N ASN A 110 -11.47 -1.51 -4.06
CA ASN A 110 -11.69 -2.96 -4.03
C ASN A 110 -10.72 -3.73 -4.95
N ILE A 111 -9.45 -3.31 -4.95
CA ILE A 111 -8.41 -3.86 -5.81
C ILE A 111 -8.27 -5.37 -5.54
N LYS A 112 -8.19 -6.17 -6.59
CA LYS A 112 -8.03 -7.63 -6.46
C LYS A 112 -7.28 -8.20 -7.64
N LYS A 113 -6.57 -9.30 -7.39
CA LYS A 113 -5.93 -10.07 -8.44
C LYS A 113 -7.02 -10.71 -9.30
N SER A 114 -6.90 -10.57 -10.60
CA SER A 114 -7.86 -11.08 -11.58
C SER A 114 -7.14 -11.90 -12.64
N TYR A 115 -7.87 -12.81 -13.29
CA TYR A 115 -7.38 -13.55 -14.44
C TYR A 115 -8.17 -13.11 -15.67
N PRO A 116 -7.69 -12.14 -16.47
CA PRO A 116 -8.48 -11.52 -17.54
C PRO A 116 -9.11 -12.54 -18.49
N ARG A 117 -8.37 -13.61 -18.83
CA ARG A 117 -8.91 -14.72 -19.65
C ARG A 117 -10.11 -15.41 -19.00
N ALA A 118 -10.08 -15.69 -17.71
CA ALA A 118 -11.21 -16.30 -17.00
C ALA A 118 -12.41 -15.32 -16.90
N VAL A 119 -12.13 -14.02 -16.73
CA VAL A 119 -13.17 -12.99 -16.71
C VAL A 119 -13.86 -12.88 -18.08
N TRP A 120 -13.13 -12.97 -19.18
CA TRP A 120 -13.71 -12.97 -20.53
C TRP A 120 -14.78 -14.06 -20.70
N PHE A 121 -14.53 -15.28 -20.19
CA PHE A 121 -15.47 -16.40 -20.29
C PHE A 121 -16.68 -16.27 -19.35
N THR A 122 -16.52 -15.62 -18.20
CA THR A 122 -17.57 -15.56 -17.16
C THR A 122 -18.38 -14.26 -17.21
N ASN A 123 -17.77 -13.14 -17.58
CA ASN A 123 -18.40 -11.83 -17.67
C ASN A 123 -17.74 -10.97 -18.76
N ARG A 124 -18.14 -11.22 -20.00
CA ARG A 124 -17.60 -10.55 -21.19
C ARG A 124 -17.80 -9.02 -21.18
N LYS A 125 -18.97 -8.53 -20.75
CA LYS A 125 -19.24 -7.08 -20.67
C LYS A 125 -18.27 -6.38 -19.73
N TYR A 126 -18.05 -6.96 -18.55
CA TYR A 126 -17.11 -6.42 -17.57
C TYR A 126 -15.66 -6.48 -18.09
N TYR A 127 -15.27 -7.58 -18.75
CA TYR A 127 -13.96 -7.65 -19.39
C TYR A 127 -13.74 -6.56 -20.44
N GLU A 128 -14.70 -6.38 -21.35
CA GLU A 128 -14.57 -5.40 -22.43
C GLU A 128 -14.40 -3.97 -21.88
N ALA A 129 -15.05 -3.65 -20.77
CA ALA A 129 -14.94 -2.36 -20.09
C ALA A 129 -13.63 -2.20 -19.28
N TYR A 130 -13.13 -3.25 -18.61
CA TYR A 130 -12.10 -3.11 -17.57
C TYR A 130 -10.84 -3.96 -17.77
N LYS A 131 -10.64 -4.63 -18.93
CA LYS A 131 -9.49 -5.52 -19.18
C LYS A 131 -8.13 -4.85 -18.95
N GLU A 132 -7.99 -3.57 -19.29
CA GLU A 132 -6.74 -2.83 -19.12
C GLU A 132 -6.50 -2.54 -17.64
N ASN A 133 -7.55 -2.08 -16.94
CA ASN A 133 -7.50 -1.87 -15.51
C ASN A 133 -7.11 -3.15 -14.75
N MET A 134 -7.65 -4.32 -15.14
CA MET A 134 -7.26 -5.61 -14.55
C MET A 134 -5.76 -5.90 -14.65
N ILE A 135 -5.13 -5.53 -15.78
CA ILE A 135 -3.69 -5.70 -15.97
C ILE A 135 -2.93 -4.79 -15.01
N TYR A 136 -3.33 -3.52 -14.91
CA TYR A 136 -2.72 -2.57 -13.99
C TYR A 136 -2.92 -2.95 -12.52
N GLU A 137 -4.11 -3.38 -12.11
CA GLU A 137 -4.38 -3.88 -10.76
C GLU A 137 -3.48 -5.09 -10.42
N ASN A 138 -3.34 -6.04 -11.35
CA ASN A 138 -2.46 -7.18 -11.18
C ASN A 138 -0.99 -6.78 -11.03
N GLN A 139 -0.53 -5.76 -11.78
CA GLN A 139 0.84 -5.24 -11.68
C GLN A 139 1.09 -4.59 -10.32
N VAL A 140 0.22 -3.67 -9.88
CA VAL A 140 0.34 -3.02 -8.57
C VAL A 140 0.32 -4.06 -7.45
N ILE A 141 -0.60 -5.02 -7.49
CA ILE A 141 -0.67 -6.10 -6.51
C ILE A 141 0.61 -6.95 -6.54
N GLY A 142 1.15 -7.26 -7.71
CA GLY A 142 2.40 -8.04 -7.84
C GLY A 142 3.59 -7.35 -7.18
N ILE A 143 3.76 -6.05 -7.42
CA ILE A 143 4.82 -5.23 -6.81
C ILE A 143 4.59 -5.12 -5.30
N PHE A 144 3.36 -4.86 -4.88
CA PHE A 144 3.00 -4.82 -3.46
C PHE A 144 3.26 -6.15 -2.75
N GLU A 145 2.94 -7.29 -3.37
CA GLU A 145 3.24 -8.63 -2.84
C GLU A 145 4.75 -8.85 -2.68
N MET A 146 5.58 -8.33 -3.60
CA MET A 146 7.05 -8.37 -3.45
C MET A 146 7.51 -7.57 -2.23
N ILE A 147 6.99 -6.35 -2.06
CA ILE A 147 7.28 -5.50 -0.90
C ILE A 147 6.82 -6.18 0.40
N CYS A 148 5.64 -6.79 0.42
CA CYS A 148 5.13 -7.56 1.56
C CYS A 148 6.05 -8.73 1.92
N ARG A 149 6.63 -9.42 0.92
CA ARG A 149 7.64 -10.47 1.18
C ARG A 149 8.91 -9.90 1.80
N CYS A 150 9.35 -8.72 1.38
CA CYS A 150 10.49 -8.03 1.97
C CYS A 150 10.22 -7.66 3.43
N PHE A 151 9.04 -7.09 3.75
CA PHE A 151 8.61 -6.84 5.14
C PHE A 151 8.52 -8.12 5.97
N LYS A 152 8.00 -9.20 5.40
CA LYS A 152 7.84 -10.48 6.11
C LYS A 152 9.18 -11.07 6.58
N LYS A 153 10.24 -10.91 5.78
CA LYS A 153 11.61 -11.32 6.17
C LYS A 153 12.13 -10.57 7.41
N GLN A 154 11.50 -9.45 7.75
CA GLN A 154 11.86 -8.55 8.85
C GLN A 154 10.87 -8.65 10.03
N GLY A 155 10.00 -9.67 10.02
CA GLY A 155 8.99 -9.87 11.06
C GLY A 155 7.77 -8.95 10.95
N ILE A 156 7.57 -8.27 9.81
CA ILE A 156 6.41 -7.40 9.58
C ILE A 156 5.47 -8.09 8.58
N GLU A 157 4.24 -8.38 8.98
CA GLU A 157 3.24 -8.91 8.07
C GLU A 157 2.41 -7.76 7.49
N LEU A 158 2.46 -7.61 6.16
CA LEU A 158 1.64 -6.64 5.43
C LEU A 158 0.82 -7.36 4.36
N SER A 159 -0.43 -6.96 4.23
CA SER A 159 -1.37 -7.41 3.19
C SER A 159 -2.36 -6.28 2.89
N LEU A 160 -3.23 -6.47 1.90
CA LEU A 160 -4.24 -5.47 1.57
C LEU A 160 -5.23 -5.20 2.73
N LYS A 161 -5.42 -6.14 3.65
CA LYS A 161 -6.47 -6.07 4.68
C LYS A 161 -5.95 -6.05 6.11
N ARG A 162 -4.69 -6.39 6.31
CA ARG A 162 -4.10 -6.56 7.64
C ARG A 162 -2.64 -6.13 7.63
N CYS A 163 -2.24 -5.50 8.73
CA CYS A 163 -0.85 -5.30 9.07
C CYS A 163 -0.59 -5.79 10.50
N ALA A 164 0.48 -6.55 10.69
CA ALA A 164 1.00 -6.90 12.01
C ALA A 164 2.46 -6.45 12.07
N MET A 165 2.74 -5.52 12.97
CA MET A 165 4.08 -4.99 13.19
C MET A 165 4.85 -5.87 14.18
N ARG A 166 6.18 -5.85 14.06
CA ARG A 166 7.11 -6.44 15.01
C ARG A 166 7.06 -5.72 16.38
N GLU A 167 7.59 -6.33 17.43
CA GLU A 167 7.41 -5.84 18.82
C GLU A 167 8.36 -4.70 19.23
N ASP A 168 9.46 -4.47 18.49
CA ASP A 168 10.54 -3.51 18.81
C ASP A 168 10.18 -2.04 18.50
N CYS A 169 8.93 -1.67 18.77
CA CYS A 169 8.42 -0.31 18.56
C CYS A 169 9.24 0.71 19.37
N ARG A 170 9.64 1.81 18.74
CA ARG A 170 10.37 2.90 19.41
C ARG A 170 9.43 3.91 20.07
N VAL A 171 8.31 4.19 19.41
CA VAL A 171 7.32 5.16 19.88
C VAL A 171 5.94 4.62 19.58
N ARG A 172 5.10 4.54 20.61
CA ARG A 172 3.69 4.19 20.49
C ARG A 172 2.85 5.32 21.07
N VAL A 173 1.91 5.82 20.27
CA VAL A 173 0.91 6.80 20.68
C VAL A 173 -0.46 6.21 20.43
N THR A 174 -1.32 6.33 21.43
CA THR A 174 -2.72 5.88 21.36
C THR A 174 -3.58 7.04 21.84
N TRP A 175 -4.55 7.43 21.03
CA TRP A 175 -5.46 8.50 21.39
C TRP A 175 -6.62 7.87 22.16
N LYS A 176 -6.90 8.40 23.35
CA LYS A 176 -8.11 8.03 24.07
C LYS A 176 -9.28 8.81 23.48
N GLU A 177 -10.41 8.14 23.29
CA GLU A 177 -11.68 8.83 23.04
C GLU A 177 -11.92 9.83 24.19
N PRO A 178 -12.35 11.07 23.88
CA PRO A 178 -12.65 12.07 24.90
C PRO A 178 -13.78 11.66 25.84
#